data_AF-A0A357L082-F1
#
_entry.id   AF-A0A357L082-F1
#
_cell.length_a   1.000
_cell.length_b   1.000
_cell.length_c   1.000
_cell.angle_alpha   90.00
_cell.angle_beta   90.00
_cell.angle_gamma   90.00
#
_symmetry.space_group_name_H-M   'P 1'
#
loop_
_entity.id
_entity.type
_entity.pdbx_description
1 polymer ?
#
loop_
_entity_poly.entity_id
_entity_poly.type
_entity_poly.pdbx_seq_one_letter_code
_entity_poly.pdbx_strand_id
1 'polypeptide(L)'
;MIRALLVFPVLCASAAAQAPVPADPPGPPPAEDAGPGDAVVEAAARLRDAVKRIDPLAKFSEAGAEFAVSGVALLLVYDINADRMRVIAPVAESASLTLEETTRLMQANFDSALDARYALAKGYVWAVFLHPLSTLDGAEFGSGVAQTVNLVSTYGTSFNSGVHIYGGGDSLEEQQELVEELERKGEDI
;
A
#
# COMPACT_ATOMS: atom_id res chain seq x y z
N MET A 1 -23.50 16.43 -64.61
CA MET A 1 -22.63 15.95 -63.52
C MET A 1 -22.08 17.17 -62.80
N ILE A 2 -21.94 17.12 -61.46
CA ILE A 2 -21.18 18.06 -60.59
C ILE A 2 -21.98 19.35 -60.24
N ARG A 3 -22.17 19.80 -58.99
CA ARG A 3 -21.80 19.37 -57.63
C ARG A 3 -22.80 20.05 -56.67
N ALA A 4 -23.43 19.32 -55.76
CA ALA A 4 -24.12 19.90 -54.62
C ALA A 4 -23.06 20.41 -53.62
N LEU A 5 -23.06 21.71 -53.32
CA LEU A 5 -22.25 22.28 -52.25
C LEU A 5 -22.99 22.08 -50.92
N LEU A 6 -22.60 21.03 -50.20
CA LEU A 6 -22.94 20.84 -48.79
C LEU A 6 -22.03 21.76 -47.96
N VAL A 7 -22.63 22.78 -47.36
CA VAL A 7 -21.97 23.63 -46.36
C VAL A 7 -21.87 22.81 -45.06
N PHE A 8 -20.66 22.42 -44.69
CA PHE A 8 -20.39 21.88 -43.36
C PHE A 8 -20.28 23.06 -42.37
N PRO A 9 -21.02 23.06 -41.25
CA PRO A 9 -20.78 24.01 -40.18
C PRO A 9 -19.43 23.69 -39.54
N VAL A 10 -18.55 24.69 -39.47
CA VAL A 10 -17.33 24.63 -38.68
C VAL A 10 -17.76 24.64 -37.21
N LEU A 11 -17.63 23.50 -36.53
CA LEU A 11 -17.68 23.46 -35.06
C LEU A 11 -16.42 24.17 -34.54
N CYS A 12 -16.61 25.37 -33.98
CA CYS A 12 -15.59 25.99 -33.14
C CYS A 12 -15.37 25.11 -31.90
N ALA A 13 -14.25 24.39 -31.86
CA ALA A 13 -13.78 23.77 -30.64
C ALA A 13 -13.37 24.89 -29.65
N SER A 14 -14.08 25.03 -28.53
CA SER A 14 -13.65 25.90 -27.44
C SER A 14 -12.42 25.27 -26.80
N ALA A 15 -11.25 25.88 -27.00
CA ALA A 15 -10.07 25.56 -26.21
C ALA A 15 -10.34 26.01 -24.76
N ALA A 16 -10.65 25.07 -23.88
CA ALA A 16 -10.59 25.32 -22.44
C ALA A 16 -9.13 25.65 -22.11
N ALA A 17 -8.89 26.88 -21.65
CA ALA A 17 -7.56 27.31 -21.24
C ALA A 17 -7.12 26.47 -20.04
N GLN A 18 -6.14 25.59 -20.25
CA GLN A 18 -5.45 24.90 -19.17
C GLN A 18 -4.78 25.96 -18.30
N ALA A 19 -5.11 26.01 -17.00
CA ALA A 19 -4.41 26.88 -16.07
C ALA A 19 -2.90 26.53 -16.08
N PRO A 20 -2.00 27.52 -16.01
CA PRO A 20 -0.57 27.27 -16.03
C PRO A 20 -0.19 26.42 -14.81
N VAL A 21 0.47 25.29 -15.07
CA VAL A 21 1.11 24.48 -14.02
C VAL A 21 2.16 25.37 -13.34
N PRO A 22 2.12 25.54 -12.00
CA PRO A 22 3.15 26.29 -11.30
C PRO A 22 4.51 25.65 -11.57
N ALA A 23 5.54 26.47 -11.81
CA ALA A 23 6.89 25.99 -12.05
C ALA A 23 7.36 25.11 -10.88
N ASP A 24 7.94 23.96 -11.20
CA ASP A 24 8.48 23.07 -10.18
C ASP A 24 9.49 23.84 -9.30
N PRO A 25 9.39 23.75 -7.96
CA PRO A 25 10.40 24.30 -7.10
C PRO A 25 11.76 23.67 -7.42
N PRO A 26 12.88 24.41 -7.24
CA PRO A 26 14.20 23.85 -7.44
C PRO A 26 14.34 22.56 -6.62
N GLY A 27 14.76 21.48 -7.30
CA GLY A 27 14.95 20.19 -6.66
C GLY A 27 15.91 20.30 -5.48
N PRO A 28 15.74 19.48 -4.43
CA PRO A 28 16.65 19.48 -3.29
C PRO A 28 18.09 19.23 -3.77
N PRO A 29 19.10 19.81 -3.08
CA PRO A 29 20.49 19.55 -3.41
C PRO A 29 20.76 18.03 -3.39
N PRO A 30 21.74 17.53 -4.18
CA PRO A 30 22.14 16.13 -4.11
C PRO A 30 22.49 15.81 -2.65
N ALA A 31 21.89 14.73 -2.12
CA ALA A 31 22.23 14.26 -0.79
C ALA A 31 23.74 13.99 -0.75
N GLU A 32 24.43 14.67 0.16
CA GLU A 32 25.85 14.46 0.43
C GLU A 32 26.01 13.01 0.92
N ASP A 33 26.97 12.28 0.35
CA ASP A 33 27.25 10.87 0.65
C ASP A 33 27.91 10.74 2.04
N ALA A 34 27.17 11.14 3.07
CA ALA A 34 27.49 10.83 4.45
C ALA A 34 27.12 9.36 4.66
N GLY A 35 28.12 8.54 5.00
CA GLY A 35 27.88 7.15 5.36
C GLY A 35 26.76 7.03 6.42
N PRO A 36 26.09 5.87 6.51
CA PRO A 36 24.93 5.72 7.36
C PRO A 36 25.27 6.09 8.81
N GLY A 37 24.47 6.99 9.39
CA GLY A 37 24.67 7.42 10.78
C GLY A 37 24.48 6.24 11.73
N ASP A 38 25.22 6.27 12.86
CA ASP A 38 25.24 5.18 13.87
C ASP A 38 23.82 4.72 14.28
N ALA A 39 22.88 5.65 14.39
CA ALA A 39 21.49 5.37 14.75
C ALA A 39 20.78 4.39 13.77
N VAL A 40 21.07 4.49 12.47
CA VAL A 40 20.48 3.63 11.43
C VAL A 40 21.01 2.20 11.55
N VAL A 41 22.32 2.08 11.79
CA VAL A 41 22.99 0.79 11.98
C VAL A 41 22.47 0.09 13.24
N GLU A 42 22.34 0.82 14.35
CA GLU A 42 21.76 0.30 15.58
C GLU A 42 20.28 -0.09 15.42
N ALA A 43 19.50 0.69 14.65
CA ALA A 43 18.12 0.35 14.35
C ALA A 43 18.02 -0.95 13.53
N ALA A 44 18.86 -1.13 12.52
CA ALA A 44 18.91 -2.36 11.73
C ALA A 44 19.25 -3.58 12.61
N ALA A 45 20.18 -3.45 13.56
CA ALA A 45 20.49 -4.52 14.51
C ALA A 45 19.28 -4.87 15.39
N ARG A 46 18.64 -3.86 16.00
CA ARG A 46 17.42 -4.05 16.83
C ARG A 46 16.27 -4.68 16.05
N LEU A 47 16.10 -4.30 14.79
CA LEU A 47 15.10 -4.83 13.88
C LEU A 47 15.31 -6.34 13.64
N ARG A 48 16.56 -6.77 13.41
CA ARG A 48 16.88 -8.19 13.24
C ARG A 48 16.59 -9.01 14.50
N ASP A 49 16.91 -8.46 15.67
CA ASP A 49 16.57 -9.09 16.96
C ASP A 49 15.07 -9.16 17.20
N ALA A 50 14.31 -8.17 16.73
CA ALA A 50 12.84 -8.21 16.75
C ALA A 50 12.30 -9.33 15.86
N VAL A 51 12.77 -9.45 14.61
CA VAL A 51 12.37 -10.53 13.70
C VAL A 51 12.66 -11.91 14.31
N LYS A 52 13.84 -12.10 14.90
CA LYS A 52 14.21 -13.38 15.54
C LYS A 52 13.33 -13.74 16.75
N ARG A 53 12.82 -12.73 17.47
CA ARG A 53 11.86 -12.94 18.57
C ARG A 53 10.47 -13.29 18.06
N ILE A 54 10.07 -12.69 16.94
CA ILE A 54 8.79 -12.97 16.26
C ILE A 54 8.79 -14.38 15.68
N ASP A 55 9.85 -14.74 14.95
CA ASP A 55 10.03 -16.03 14.31
C ASP A 55 11.46 -16.55 14.54
N PRO A 56 11.66 -17.50 15.46
CA PRO A 56 12.97 -18.10 15.71
C PRO A 56 13.55 -18.87 14.51
N LEU A 57 12.73 -19.21 13.51
CA LEU A 57 13.12 -19.92 12.29
C LEU A 57 13.36 -18.97 11.11
N ALA A 58 13.29 -17.66 11.33
CA ALA A 58 13.53 -16.64 10.31
C ALA A 58 14.88 -16.84 9.61
N LYS A 59 14.89 -16.68 8.29
CA LYS A 59 16.09 -16.75 7.47
C LYS A 59 16.58 -15.35 7.18
N PHE A 60 17.83 -15.07 7.54
CA PHE A 60 18.41 -13.75 7.37
C PHE A 60 19.38 -13.69 6.18
N SER A 61 19.39 -12.54 5.51
CA SER A 61 20.40 -12.16 4.53
C SER A 61 21.01 -10.80 4.91
N GLU A 62 21.90 -10.26 4.08
CA GLU A 62 22.40 -8.89 4.28
C GLU A 62 21.30 -7.84 4.04
N ALA A 63 20.41 -8.10 3.08
CA ALA A 63 19.37 -7.17 2.64
C ALA A 63 18.08 -7.24 3.46
N GLY A 64 17.96 -8.16 4.42
CA GLY A 64 16.72 -8.36 5.16
C GLY A 64 16.53 -9.75 5.76
N ALA A 65 15.28 -10.19 5.82
CA ALA A 65 14.90 -11.48 6.37
C ALA A 65 13.58 -12.01 5.80
N GLU A 66 13.49 -13.34 5.67
CA GLU A 66 12.23 -14.07 5.45
C GLU A 66 11.76 -14.64 6.79
N PHE A 67 10.49 -14.45 7.12
CA PHE A 67 9.89 -14.92 8.37
C PHE A 67 8.38 -15.14 8.20
N ALA A 68 7.73 -15.76 9.18
CA ALA A 68 6.28 -15.98 9.16
C ALA A 68 5.60 -15.56 10.46
N VAL A 69 4.37 -15.05 10.33
CA VAL A 69 3.49 -14.72 11.46
C VAL A 69 2.10 -15.25 11.15
N SER A 70 1.53 -16.05 12.06
CA SER A 70 0.19 -16.63 11.91
C SER A 70 -0.04 -17.36 10.57
N GLY A 71 1.00 -17.98 10.01
CA GLY A 71 0.94 -18.66 8.71
C GLY A 71 1.10 -17.76 7.48
N VAL A 72 1.19 -16.43 7.65
CA VAL A 72 1.48 -15.47 6.58
C VAL A 72 2.99 -15.33 6.42
N ALA A 73 3.48 -15.59 5.20
CA ALA A 73 4.89 -15.41 4.85
C ALA A 73 5.20 -13.93 4.61
N LEU A 74 6.25 -13.43 5.25
CA LEU A 74 6.68 -12.04 5.24
C LEU A 74 8.13 -11.93 4.75
N LEU A 75 8.39 -10.89 3.98
CA LEU A 75 9.73 -10.49 3.59
C LEU A 75 10.03 -9.10 4.15
N LEU A 76 11.00 -9.03 5.04
CA LEU A 76 11.64 -7.78 5.44
C LEU A 76 12.75 -7.45 4.44
N VAL A 77 12.74 -6.22 3.92
CA VAL A 77 13.83 -5.65 3.12
C VAL A 77 14.21 -4.32 3.75
N TYR A 78 15.50 -4.06 3.92
CA TYR A 78 15.98 -2.76 4.37
C TYR A 78 17.24 -2.31 3.63
N ASP A 79 17.44 -1.01 3.60
CA ASP A 79 18.63 -0.35 3.07
C ASP A 79 19.09 0.68 4.11
N ILE A 80 20.28 0.44 4.66
CA ILE A 80 20.89 1.26 5.71
C ILE A 80 21.31 2.63 5.13
N ASN A 81 21.77 2.67 3.89
CA ASN A 81 22.22 3.92 3.27
C ASN A 81 21.02 4.80 2.90
N ALA A 82 19.92 4.19 2.46
CA ALA A 82 18.70 4.92 2.17
C ALA A 82 17.86 5.26 3.42
N ASP A 83 18.22 4.72 4.59
CA ASP A 83 17.42 4.80 5.82
C ASP A 83 15.97 4.35 5.57
N ARG A 84 15.80 3.18 4.92
CA ARG A 84 14.47 2.66 4.59
C ARG A 84 14.36 1.19 4.92
N MET A 85 13.19 0.81 5.40
CA MET A 85 12.78 -0.57 5.47
C MET A 85 11.39 -0.74 4.88
N ARG A 86 11.06 -1.98 4.52
CA ARG A 86 9.71 -2.41 4.22
C ARG A 86 9.49 -3.85 4.67
N VAL A 87 8.30 -4.14 5.16
CA VAL A 87 7.80 -5.50 5.33
C VAL A 87 6.73 -5.72 4.27
N ILE A 88 6.86 -6.80 3.50
CA ILE A 88 5.91 -7.12 2.44
C ILE A 88 5.39 -8.55 2.56
N ALA A 89 4.14 -8.75 2.17
CA ALA A 89 3.53 -10.07 2.00
C ALA A 89 2.74 -10.11 0.69
N PRO A 90 2.81 -11.21 -0.08
CA PRO A 90 1.95 -11.40 -1.24
C PRO A 90 0.50 -11.59 -0.77
N VAL A 91 -0.44 -10.98 -1.50
CA VAL A 91 -1.88 -11.03 -1.20
C VAL A 91 -2.62 -11.86 -2.25
N ALA A 92 -2.51 -11.46 -3.52
CA ALA A 92 -3.19 -12.10 -4.65
C ALA A 92 -2.44 -11.85 -5.96
N GLU A 93 -2.70 -12.66 -6.99
CA GLU A 93 -2.25 -12.35 -8.35
C GLU A 93 -3.00 -11.14 -8.89
N SER A 94 -2.31 -10.19 -9.51
CA SER A 94 -2.96 -8.98 -10.03
C SER A 94 -3.80 -9.27 -11.28
N ALA A 95 -3.55 -10.39 -11.95
CA ALA A 95 -4.30 -10.78 -13.15
C ALA A 95 -5.76 -11.15 -12.86
N SER A 96 -6.10 -11.48 -11.61
CA SER A 96 -7.46 -11.81 -11.19
C SER A 96 -8.25 -10.61 -10.68
N LEU A 97 -7.66 -9.42 -10.59
CA LEU A 97 -8.33 -8.24 -10.06
C LEU A 97 -9.36 -7.67 -11.03
N THR A 98 -10.56 -7.48 -10.53
CA THR A 98 -11.57 -6.63 -11.15
C THR A 98 -11.29 -5.15 -10.88
N LEU A 99 -11.93 -4.28 -11.66
CA LEU A 99 -11.86 -2.83 -11.43
C LEU A 99 -12.47 -2.43 -10.08
N GLU A 100 -13.53 -3.14 -9.67
CA GLU A 100 -14.19 -2.96 -8.38
C GLU A 100 -13.25 -3.31 -7.23
N GLU A 101 -12.62 -4.49 -7.26
CA GLU A 101 -11.61 -4.86 -6.26
C GLU A 101 -10.44 -3.88 -6.25
N THR A 102 -9.96 -3.43 -7.41
CA THR A 102 -8.89 -2.44 -7.48
C THR A 102 -9.30 -1.12 -6.83
N THR A 103 -10.55 -0.67 -7.04
CA THR A 103 -11.11 0.51 -6.38
C THR A 103 -11.16 0.31 -4.87
N ARG A 104 -11.63 -0.87 -4.43
CA ARG A 104 -11.71 -1.21 -3.00
C ARG A 104 -10.33 -1.17 -2.33
N LEU A 105 -9.29 -1.66 -3.00
CA LEU A 105 -7.91 -1.56 -2.50
C LEU A 105 -7.46 -0.10 -2.34
N MET A 106 -7.83 0.78 -3.27
CA MET A 106 -7.49 2.21 -3.21
C MET A 106 -8.26 2.94 -2.10
N GLN A 107 -9.55 2.63 -1.91
CA GLN A 107 -10.34 3.14 -0.79
C GLN A 107 -9.79 2.66 0.55
N ALA A 108 -9.44 1.37 0.68
CA ALA A 108 -8.82 0.86 1.90
C ALA A 108 -7.49 1.55 2.21
N ASN A 109 -6.68 1.83 1.18
CA ASN A 109 -5.48 2.66 1.29
C ASN A 109 -5.77 4.12 1.70
N PHE A 110 -7.01 4.59 1.63
CA PHE A 110 -7.35 5.91 2.13
C PHE A 110 -7.62 5.88 3.64
N ASP A 111 -8.35 4.88 4.14
CA ASP A 111 -8.94 4.94 5.48
C ASP A 111 -8.63 3.78 6.44
N SER A 112 -8.49 2.54 5.97
CA SER A 112 -8.50 1.33 6.82
C SER A 112 -7.20 0.52 6.78
N ALA A 113 -6.33 0.76 5.79
CA ALA A 113 -5.03 0.12 5.70
C ALA A 113 -3.95 0.77 6.60
N LEU A 114 -4.17 2.04 6.99
CA LEU A 114 -3.32 2.81 7.92
C LEU A 114 -1.85 2.89 7.50
N ASP A 115 -0.93 2.36 8.32
CA ASP A 115 0.52 2.42 8.09
C ASP A 115 0.97 1.39 7.04
N ALA A 116 0.18 0.32 6.86
CA ALA A 116 0.34 -0.61 5.77
C ALA A 116 -0.50 -0.17 4.55
N ARG A 117 -0.09 -0.61 3.35
CA ARG A 117 -0.76 -0.29 2.09
C ARG A 117 -0.79 -1.48 1.15
N TYR A 118 -1.84 -1.55 0.34
CA TYR A 118 -1.86 -2.42 -0.83
C TYR A 118 -1.05 -1.79 -1.98
N ALA A 119 -0.20 -2.58 -2.62
CA ALA A 119 0.61 -2.17 -3.77
C ALA A 119 0.58 -3.21 -4.89
N LEU A 120 0.62 -2.75 -6.14
CA LEU A 120 0.71 -3.61 -7.31
C LEU A 120 2.15 -3.64 -7.84
N ALA A 121 2.76 -4.81 -7.86
CA ALA A 121 4.10 -4.98 -8.41
C ALA A 121 4.32 -6.42 -8.88
N LYS A 122 5.00 -6.57 -10.02
CA LYS A 122 5.47 -7.87 -10.54
C LYS A 122 4.35 -8.92 -10.70
N GLY A 123 3.13 -8.49 -11.05
CA GLY A 123 2.00 -9.40 -11.26
C GLY A 123 1.27 -9.81 -9.98
N TYR A 124 1.56 -9.17 -8.83
CA TYR A 124 0.91 -9.45 -7.55
C TYR A 124 0.44 -8.17 -6.86
N VAL A 125 -0.62 -8.31 -6.07
CA VAL A 125 -0.96 -7.42 -4.97
C VAL A 125 -0.09 -7.77 -3.78
N TRP A 126 0.48 -6.76 -3.15
CA TRP A 126 1.29 -6.86 -1.95
C TRP A 126 0.65 -6.05 -0.84
N ALA A 127 0.65 -6.58 0.38
CA ALA A 127 0.56 -5.76 1.58
C ALA A 127 1.97 -5.26 1.90
N VAL A 128 2.11 -3.96 2.16
CA VAL A 128 3.40 -3.28 2.32
C VAL A 128 3.35 -2.31 3.49
N PHE A 129 4.17 -2.53 4.51
CA PHE A 129 4.48 -1.54 5.53
C PHE A 129 5.84 -0.93 5.23
N LEU A 130 5.96 0.41 5.20
CA LEU A 130 7.20 1.14 4.93
C LEU A 130 7.53 2.08 6.09
N HIS A 131 8.81 2.19 6.44
CA HIS A 131 9.25 3.07 7.53
C HIS A 131 10.73 3.45 7.38
N PRO A 132 11.16 4.64 7.84
CA PRO A 132 12.58 4.94 8.04
C PRO A 132 13.20 4.04 9.13
N LEU A 133 14.46 3.63 8.99
CA LEU A 133 15.11 2.82 10.02
C LEU A 133 15.45 3.67 11.25
N SER A 134 15.94 4.89 11.06
CA SER A 134 16.46 5.75 12.12
C SER A 134 15.44 6.07 13.21
N THR A 135 14.16 6.14 12.83
CA THR A 135 13.06 6.47 13.74
C THR A 135 12.26 5.25 14.18
N LEU A 136 12.54 4.05 13.62
CA LEU A 136 11.77 2.85 13.91
C LEU A 136 12.00 2.37 15.34
N ASP A 137 10.93 2.26 16.10
CA ASP A 137 10.92 1.55 17.38
C ASP A 137 10.29 0.14 17.30
N GLY A 138 10.41 -0.61 18.39
CA GLY A 138 9.90 -1.98 18.44
C GLY A 138 8.37 -2.09 18.42
N ALA A 139 7.66 -1.09 18.93
CA ALA A 139 6.20 -1.06 18.93
C ALA A 139 5.67 -0.70 17.55
N GLU A 140 6.27 0.28 16.87
CA GLU A 140 5.99 0.63 15.48
C GLU A 140 6.23 -0.55 14.55
N PHE A 141 7.37 -1.24 14.69
CA PHE A 141 7.65 -2.43 13.90
C PHE A 141 6.62 -3.55 14.14
N GLY A 142 6.31 -3.84 15.41
CA GLY A 142 5.31 -4.84 15.77
C GLY A 142 3.92 -4.50 15.21
N SER A 143 3.51 -3.23 15.33
CA SER A 143 2.25 -2.72 14.78
C SER A 143 2.21 -2.86 13.26
N GLY A 144 3.25 -2.40 12.55
CA GLY A 144 3.33 -2.47 11.09
C GLY A 144 3.32 -3.92 10.56
N VAL A 145 3.98 -4.86 11.26
CA VAL A 145 3.91 -6.30 10.94
C VAL A 145 2.48 -6.81 11.13
N ALA A 146 1.82 -6.50 12.25
CA ALA A 146 0.45 -6.93 12.50
C ALA A 146 -0.52 -6.38 11.45
N GLN A 147 -0.39 -5.09 11.10
CA GLN A 147 -1.19 -4.45 10.05
C GLN A 147 -0.96 -5.13 8.68
N THR A 148 0.30 -5.45 8.33
CA THR A 148 0.62 -6.16 7.08
C THR A 148 -0.03 -7.55 7.03
N VAL A 149 0.04 -8.31 8.12
CA VAL A 149 -0.61 -9.64 8.24
C VAL A 149 -2.13 -9.53 8.14
N ASN A 150 -2.73 -8.50 8.75
CA ASN A 150 -4.16 -8.28 8.72
C ASN A 150 -4.64 -7.89 7.31
N LEU A 151 -3.88 -7.09 6.55
CA LEU A 151 -4.23 -6.79 5.15
C LEU A 151 -4.25 -8.04 4.27
N VAL A 152 -3.35 -9.00 4.51
CA VAL A 152 -3.39 -10.30 3.82
C VAL A 152 -4.62 -11.09 4.26
N SER A 153 -4.87 -11.16 5.58
CA SER A 153 -5.91 -12.02 6.16
C SER A 153 -7.34 -11.52 5.91
N THR A 154 -7.51 -10.22 5.66
CA THR A 154 -8.81 -9.57 5.44
C THR A 154 -9.07 -9.22 3.98
N TYR A 155 -8.13 -9.50 3.08
CA TYR A 155 -8.33 -9.31 1.66
C TYR A 155 -9.54 -10.11 1.16
N GLY A 156 -10.39 -9.48 0.36
CA GLY A 156 -11.65 -10.07 -0.12
C GLY A 156 -12.80 -10.02 0.89
N THR A 157 -12.58 -9.44 2.08
CA THR A 157 -13.64 -9.24 3.09
C THR A 157 -13.64 -7.80 3.58
N SER A 158 -12.98 -7.50 4.70
CA SER A 158 -13.00 -6.17 5.33
C SER A 158 -11.90 -5.22 4.85
N PHE A 159 -10.86 -5.73 4.16
CA PHE A 159 -9.72 -4.95 3.64
C PHE A 159 -9.04 -4.04 4.69
N ASN A 160 -9.02 -4.47 5.95
CA ASN A 160 -8.63 -3.65 7.10
C ASN A 160 -7.35 -4.17 7.77
N SER A 161 -6.51 -3.25 8.23
CA SER A 161 -5.30 -3.50 9.03
C SER A 161 -5.58 -3.89 10.49
N GLY A 162 -6.82 -3.81 10.96
CA GLY A 162 -7.34 -4.48 12.17
C GLY A 162 -7.48 -3.65 13.44
N VAL A 163 -6.98 -2.40 13.49
CA VAL A 163 -6.97 -1.61 14.74
C VAL A 163 -7.80 -0.33 14.65
N HIS A 164 -7.82 0.33 13.50
CA HIS A 164 -8.47 1.61 13.33
C HIS A 164 -8.96 1.78 11.89
N ILE A 165 -10.07 2.50 11.73
CA ILE A 165 -10.51 3.00 10.43
C ILE A 165 -10.64 4.50 10.60
N TYR A 166 -9.92 5.27 9.77
CA TYR A 166 -10.11 6.72 9.71
C TYR A 166 -11.48 7.04 9.12
N GLY A 167 -12.17 8.03 9.69
CA GLY A 167 -13.42 8.53 9.12
C GLY A 167 -13.17 9.35 7.84
N GLY A 168 -14.23 9.53 7.04
CA GLY A 168 -14.18 10.33 5.81
C GLY A 168 -13.76 9.55 4.55
N GLY A 169 -13.56 8.25 4.67
CA GLY A 169 -13.50 7.32 3.54
C GLY A 169 -14.73 6.40 3.50
N ASP A 170 -14.78 5.56 2.47
CA ASP A 170 -15.97 4.78 2.11
C ASP A 170 -15.97 3.38 2.75
N SER A 171 -14.91 2.98 3.46
CA SER A 171 -14.76 1.58 3.89
C SER A 171 -15.78 1.09 4.90
N LEU A 172 -16.38 1.99 5.69
CA LEU A 172 -17.44 1.62 6.62
C LEU A 172 -18.77 1.43 5.91
N GLU A 173 -19.09 2.30 4.95
CA GLU A 173 -20.33 2.26 4.16
C GLU A 173 -20.35 0.97 3.32
N GLU A 174 -19.26 0.66 2.63
CA GLU A 174 -19.09 -0.58 1.87
C GLU A 174 -19.27 -1.85 2.72
N GLN A 175 -18.80 -1.83 3.98
CA GLN A 175 -19.02 -2.97 4.89
C GLN A 175 -20.48 -3.11 5.32
N GLN A 176 -21.19 -2.00 5.52
CA GLN A 176 -22.60 -2.00 5.89
C GLN A 176 -23.45 -2.51 4.73
N GLU A 177 -23.21 -2.03 3.51
CA GLU A 177 -23.90 -2.48 2.30
C GLU A 177 -23.74 -3.98 2.07
N LEU A 178 -22.54 -4.52 2.27
CA LEU A 178 -22.30 -5.97 2.19
C LEU A 178 -23.11 -6.76 3.23
N VAL A 179 -23.18 -6.28 4.47
CA VAL A 179 -23.97 -6.94 5.53
C VAL A 179 -25.45 -6.92 5.16
N GLU A 180 -25.98 -5.77 4.77
CA GLU A 180 -27.39 -5.63 4.34
C GLU A 180 -27.70 -6.55 3.14
N GLU A 181 -26.80 -6.65 2.17
CA GLU A 181 -26.97 -7.55 1.03
C GLU A 181 -27.00 -9.03 1.45
N LEU A 182 -26.11 -9.44 2.35
CA LEU A 182 -26.05 -10.81 2.86
C LEU A 182 -27.26 -11.17 3.72
N GLU A 183 -27.72 -10.26 4.58
CA GLU A 183 -28.95 -10.42 5.36
C GLU A 183 -30.16 -10.61 4.44
N ARG A 184 -30.33 -9.74 3.45
CA ARG A 184 -31.40 -9.84 2.46
C ARG A 184 -31.37 -11.18 1.69
N LYS A 185 -30.17 -11.70 1.35
CA LYS A 185 -30.03 -13.01 0.70
C LYS A 185 -30.35 -14.19 1.64
N GLY A 186 -30.23 -13.99 2.95
CA GLY A 186 -30.53 -14.98 3.98
C GLY A 186 -32.01 -15.08 4.35
N GLU A 187 -32.82 -14.04 4.09
CA GLU A 187 -34.27 -14.02 4.36
C GLU A 187 -35.07 -15.03 3.51
N ASP A 188 -34.48 -15.55 2.43
CA ASP A 188 -35.08 -16.53 1.52
C ASP A 188 -34.82 -18.02 1.92
N ILE A 189 -34.26 -18.25 3.13
CA ILE A 189 -33.93 -19.59 3.69
C ILE A 189 -34.81 -19.89 4.91
#